data_AF-A0A1V4JX80-F1
#
_entry.id   AF-A0A1V4JX80-F1
#
_cell.length_a   1.000
_cell.length_b   1.000
_cell.length_c   1.000
_cell.angle_alpha   90.00
_cell.angle_beta   90.00
_cell.angle_gamma   90.00
#
_symmetry.space_group_name_H-M   'P 1'
#
loop_
_entity.id
_entity.type
_entity.pdbx_description
1 polymer ?
#
loop_
_entity_poly.entity_id
_entity_poly.type
_entity_poly.pdbx_seq_one_letter_code
_entity_poly.pdbx_strand_id
1 'polypeptide(L)'
;MGQRMTVLVSHMVSTVLEAKGRHWLSPRRFLKYQAIMVEQDDVEIIVTNIVNPASFLSGNVGEPVHHDCLETIEATYSSPPDLKDSPMENTENWFTDESSNILNSERHAGYAIVMK
;
A
#
# COMPACT_ATOMS: atom_id res chain seq x y z
N MET A 1 -21.37 26.09 -10.19
CA MET A 1 -19.91 26.12 -9.99
C MET A 1 -19.67 26.03 -8.49
N GLY A 2 -18.87 25.05 -8.05
CA GLY A 2 -18.64 24.74 -6.64
C GLY A 2 -17.73 25.77 -5.96
N GLN A 3 -17.87 25.91 -4.64
CA GLN A 3 -16.97 26.72 -3.83
C GLN A 3 -15.64 25.99 -3.68
N ARG A 4 -14.51 26.70 -3.85
CA ARG A 4 -13.17 26.13 -3.59
C ARG A 4 -13.11 25.58 -2.16
N MET A 5 -12.68 24.35 -2.02
CA MET A 5 -12.52 23.64 -0.75
C MET A 5 -11.07 23.23 -0.56
N THR A 6 -10.54 23.49 0.63
CA THR A 6 -9.22 23.03 1.05
C THR A 6 -9.38 21.85 2.01
N VAL A 7 -8.73 20.73 1.71
CA VAL A 7 -8.72 19.52 2.53
C VAL A 7 -7.34 19.37 3.15
N LEU A 8 -7.30 19.40 4.48
CA LEU A 8 -6.07 19.20 5.26
C LEU A 8 -5.89 17.71 5.56
N VAL A 9 -4.72 17.17 5.23
CA VAL A 9 -4.38 15.75 5.42
C VAL A 9 -3.01 15.58 6.07
N SER A 10 -2.83 14.58 6.92
CA SER A 10 -1.53 14.31 7.56
C SER A 10 -0.52 13.59 6.67
N HIS A 11 -0.98 13.02 5.56
CA HIS A 11 -0.19 12.24 4.62
C HIS A 11 -0.44 12.72 3.20
N MET A 12 0.52 12.50 2.30
CA MET A 12 0.41 12.90 0.90
C MET A 12 -0.50 11.94 0.11
N VAL A 13 -1.80 11.95 0.42
CA VAL A 13 -2.76 10.93 -0.05
C VAL A 13 -2.92 10.94 -1.57
N SER A 14 -2.83 12.09 -2.23
CA SER A 14 -2.86 12.20 -3.70
C SER A 14 -1.70 11.42 -4.33
N THR A 15 -0.48 11.62 -3.85
CA THR A 15 0.71 10.92 -4.35
C THR A 15 0.67 9.42 -4.06
N VAL A 16 0.18 9.03 -2.88
CA VAL A 16 -0.03 7.60 -2.56
C VAL A 16 -1.07 6.98 -3.50
N LEU A 17 -2.16 7.70 -3.78
CA LEU A 17 -3.20 7.25 -4.69
C LEU A 17 -2.64 7.06 -6.11
N GLU A 18 -1.86 8.01 -6.62
CA GLU A 18 -1.25 7.91 -7.96
C GLU A 18 -0.24 6.75 -8.04
N ALA A 19 0.63 6.61 -7.04
CA ALA A 19 1.69 5.62 -7.04
C ALA A 19 1.20 4.18 -6.76
N LYS A 20 0.26 4.01 -5.82
CA LYS A 20 -0.15 2.69 -5.30
C LYS A 20 -1.64 2.41 -5.40
N GLY A 21 -2.47 3.39 -5.75
CA GLY A 21 -3.92 3.23 -5.78
C GLY A 21 -4.39 2.10 -6.69
N ARG A 22 -3.75 1.92 -7.85
CA ARG A 22 -4.07 0.82 -8.78
C ARG A 22 -3.75 -0.57 -8.23
N HIS A 23 -2.82 -0.69 -7.29
CA HIS A 23 -2.46 -1.96 -6.66
C HIS A 23 -3.44 -2.36 -5.56
N TRP A 24 -4.05 -1.40 -4.86
CA TRP A 24 -4.83 -1.66 -3.64
C TRP A 24 -6.33 -1.40 -3.78
N LEU A 25 -6.74 -0.64 -4.79
CA LEU A 25 -8.13 -0.27 -5.01
C LEU A 25 -8.70 -0.96 -6.25
N SER A 26 -9.99 -1.29 -6.19
CA SER A 26 -10.70 -1.69 -7.41
C SER A 26 -10.71 -0.53 -8.41
N PRO A 27 -10.77 -0.81 -9.73
CA PRO A 27 -10.76 0.22 -10.76
C PRO A 27 -11.82 1.31 -10.53
N ARG A 28 -13.02 0.93 -10.09
CA ARG A 28 -14.11 1.85 -9.76
C ARG A 28 -13.76 2.80 -8.60
N ARG A 29 -13.11 2.28 -7.54
CA ARG A 29 -12.71 3.10 -6.39
C ARG A 29 -11.54 4.02 -6.75
N PHE A 30 -10.55 3.50 -7.46
CA PHE A 30 -9.42 4.28 -7.95
C PHE A 30 -9.87 5.48 -8.78
N LEU A 31 -10.70 5.25 -9.81
CA LEU A 31 -11.22 6.33 -10.67
C LEU A 31 -12.05 7.34 -9.89
N LYS A 32 -12.86 6.89 -8.93
CA LYS A 32 -13.66 7.80 -8.09
C LYS A 32 -12.76 8.74 -7.27
N TYR A 33 -11.73 8.21 -6.63
CA TYR A 33 -10.85 9.04 -5.81
C TYR A 33 -9.91 9.91 -6.66
N GLN A 34 -9.44 9.41 -7.80
CA GLN A 34 -8.63 10.19 -8.74
C GLN A 34 -9.41 11.42 -9.21
N ALA A 35 -10.67 11.23 -9.65
CA ALA A 35 -11.52 12.33 -10.07
C ALA A 35 -11.69 13.37 -8.95
N ILE A 36 -11.92 12.94 -7.70
CA ILE A 36 -12.23 13.86 -6.60
C ILE A 36 -11.00 14.55 -6.01
N MET A 37 -9.88 13.84 -5.90
CA MET A 37 -8.71 14.29 -5.13
C MET A 37 -7.60 14.88 -5.99
N VAL A 38 -7.58 14.56 -7.28
CA VAL A 38 -6.49 14.94 -8.20
C VAL A 38 -7.00 15.80 -9.35
N GLU A 39 -8.13 15.43 -9.96
CA GLU A 39 -8.63 16.07 -11.18
C GLU A 39 -9.60 17.24 -10.94
N GLN A 40 -10.17 17.35 -9.73
CA GLN A 40 -11.11 18.43 -9.40
C GLN A 40 -10.41 19.75 -9.11
N ASP A 41 -10.65 20.77 -9.95
CA ASP A 41 -10.06 22.11 -9.82
C ASP A 41 -10.53 22.91 -8.59
N ASP A 42 -11.69 22.54 -8.03
CA ASP A 42 -12.28 23.18 -6.85
C ASP A 42 -11.86 22.53 -5.52
N VAL A 43 -10.99 21.51 -5.55
CA VAL A 43 -10.47 20.83 -4.35
C VAL A 43 -8.95 21.00 -4.27
N GLU A 44 -8.46 21.53 -3.16
CA GLU A 44 -7.04 21.69 -2.88
C GLU A 44 -6.65 20.81 -1.68
N ILE A 45 -5.71 19.89 -1.89
CA ILE A 45 -5.20 19.02 -0.80
C ILE A 45 -3.91 19.62 -0.26
N ILE A 46 -3.90 19.94 1.03
CA ILE A 46 -2.72 20.45 1.71
C ILE A 46 -2.29 19.47 2.79
N VAL A 47 -1.01 19.11 2.76
CA VAL A 47 -0.41 18.21 3.74
C VAL A 47 0.02 19.01 4.97
N THR A 48 -0.35 18.55 6.17
CA THR A 48 -0.11 19.25 7.43
C THR A 48 0.32 18.30 8.55
N ASN A 49 1.21 18.77 9.43
CA ASN A 49 1.62 18.04 10.62
C ASN A 49 0.64 18.19 11.80
N ILE A 50 -0.47 18.91 11.62
CA ILE A 50 -1.50 19.08 12.66
C ILE A 50 -2.21 17.74 12.89
N VAL A 51 -1.95 17.14 14.06
CA VAL A 51 -2.62 15.90 14.49
C VAL A 51 -3.90 16.19 15.27
N ASN A 52 -3.96 17.32 15.99
CA ASN A 52 -5.12 17.70 16.80
C ASN A 52 -6.22 18.33 15.92
N PRO A 53 -7.41 17.71 15.80
CA PRO A 53 -8.50 18.26 14.97
C PRO A 53 -8.97 19.65 15.40
N ALA A 54 -8.91 19.98 16.70
CA ALA A 54 -9.31 21.30 17.19
C ALA A 54 -8.39 22.42 16.67
N SER A 55 -7.13 22.10 16.35
CA SER A 55 -6.17 23.07 15.82
C SER A 55 -6.53 23.55 14.42
N PHE A 56 -7.32 22.80 13.63
CA PHE A 56 -7.79 23.26 12.32
C PHE A 56 -8.69 24.52 12.41
N LEU A 57 -9.38 24.72 13.54
CA LEU A 57 -10.24 25.88 13.76
C LEU A 57 -9.46 27.18 13.93
N SER A 58 -8.16 27.09 14.22
CA SER A 58 -7.29 28.27 14.38
C SER A 58 -6.85 28.89 13.05
N GLY A 59 -7.16 28.27 11.91
CA GLY A 59 -6.69 28.70 10.59
C GLY A 59 -5.19 28.46 10.36
N ASN A 60 -4.51 27.80 11.31
CA ASN A 60 -3.13 27.39 11.12
C ASN A 60 -3.08 26.17 10.18
N VAL A 61 -2.09 26.16 9.28
CA VAL A 61 -1.87 25.08 8.31
C VAL A 61 -0.72 24.15 8.74
N GLY A 62 -0.17 24.38 9.94
CA GLY A 62 0.94 23.62 10.48
C GLY A 62 2.28 23.94 9.79
N GLU A 63 3.28 23.10 10.06
CA GLU A 63 4.56 23.12 9.36
C GLU A 63 4.61 22.08 8.24
N PRO A 64 5.53 22.24 7.26
CA PRO A 64 5.76 21.22 6.24
C PRO A 64 6.04 19.85 6.86
N VAL A 65 5.32 18.84 6.38
CA VAL A 65 5.49 17.45 6.81
C VAL A 65 6.76 16.87 6.19
N HIS A 66 7.61 16.23 7.00
CA HIS A 66 8.92 15.75 6.59
C HIS A 66 8.99 14.24 6.24
N HIS A 67 7.96 13.44 6.50
CA HIS A 67 8.01 12.00 6.20
C HIS A 67 7.59 11.68 4.76
N ASP A 68 8.28 10.72 4.15
CA ASP A 68 7.92 10.18 2.83
C ASP A 68 6.99 8.97 2.99
N CYS A 69 5.74 9.14 2.57
CA CYS A 69 4.74 8.09 2.60
C CYS A 69 5.09 6.93 1.65
N LEU A 70 5.70 7.20 0.50
CA LEU A 70 6.06 6.17 -0.47
C LEU A 70 7.21 5.31 0.06
N GLU A 71 8.24 5.93 0.64
CA GLU A 71 9.35 5.22 1.28
C GLU A 71 8.84 4.32 2.41
N THR A 72 7.95 4.84 3.27
CA THR A 72 7.38 4.07 4.37
C THR A 72 6.56 2.88 3.87
N ILE A 73 5.76 3.08 2.82
CA ILE A 73 4.98 2.01 2.18
C ILE A 73 5.92 0.96 1.60
N GLU A 74 6.95 1.38 0.87
CA GLU A 74 7.91 0.46 0.27
C GLU A 74 8.61 -0.34 1.35
N ALA A 75 9.13 0.28 2.41
CA ALA A 75 9.78 -0.42 3.50
C ALA A 75 8.84 -1.40 4.22
N THR A 76 7.57 -1.01 4.45
CA THR A 76 6.60 -1.85 5.17
C THR A 76 6.14 -3.06 4.36
N TYR A 77 5.99 -2.90 3.05
CA TYR A 77 5.50 -3.94 2.14
C TYR A 77 6.61 -4.60 1.31
N SER A 78 7.87 -4.27 1.59
CA SER A 78 9.02 -4.96 1.00
C SER A 78 9.11 -6.38 1.53
N SER A 79 9.69 -7.26 0.72
CA SER A 79 10.15 -8.56 1.21
C SER A 79 11.12 -8.33 2.37
N PRO A 80 11.06 -9.15 3.44
CA PRO A 80 12.02 -9.08 4.52
C PRO A 80 13.45 -9.12 3.95
N PRO A 81 14.33 -8.17 4.30
CA PRO A 81 15.69 -8.12 3.74
C PRO A 81 16.53 -9.36 4.08
N ASP A 82 16.12 -10.08 5.11
CA ASP A 82 16.77 -11.30 5.58
C ASP A 82 16.35 -12.55 4.80
N LEU A 83 15.35 -12.44 3.90
CA LEU A 83 15.00 -13.52 2.99
C LEU A 83 16.04 -13.57 1.86
N LYS A 84 16.92 -14.57 1.91
CA LYS A 84 17.97 -14.81 0.92
C LYS A 84 17.75 -16.13 0.20
N ASP A 85 18.12 -16.18 -1.07
CA ASP A 85 18.15 -17.43 -1.85
C ASP A 85 19.32 -18.36 -1.45
N SER A 86 20.12 -17.97 -0.47
CA SER A 86 21.21 -18.77 0.09
C SER A 86 20.74 -19.61 1.28
N PRO A 87 21.20 -20.87 1.43
CA PRO A 87 20.91 -21.68 2.60
C PRO A 87 21.32 -20.97 3.91
N MET A 88 20.53 -21.14 4.97
CA MET A 88 20.89 -20.68 6.31
C MET A 88 21.90 -21.63 6.96
N GLU A 89 22.90 -21.10 7.67
CA GLU A 89 23.83 -21.92 8.45
C GLU A 89 23.10 -22.62 9.61
N ASN A 90 23.47 -23.88 9.89
CA ASN A 90 22.94 -24.67 11.01
C ASN A 90 21.40 -24.87 11.02
N THR A 91 20.76 -24.84 9.85
CA THR A 91 19.33 -25.11 9.73
C THR A 91 19.09 -26.49 9.11
N GLU A 92 18.01 -27.16 9.53
CA GLU A 92 17.59 -28.41 8.91
C GLU A 92 17.15 -28.16 7.46
N ASN A 93 17.52 -29.06 6.54
CA ASN A 93 17.10 -28.95 5.15
C ASN A 93 15.75 -29.64 4.96
N TRP A 94 14.75 -28.86 4.55
CA TRP A 94 13.41 -29.33 4.24
C TRP A 94 13.25 -29.35 2.73
N PHE A 95 12.90 -30.50 2.17
CA PHE A 95 12.53 -30.63 0.77
C PHE A 95 11.01 -30.61 0.66
N THR A 96 10.48 -29.76 -0.20
CA THR A 96 9.06 -29.71 -0.51
C THR A 96 8.85 -30.10 -1.96
N ASP A 97 8.00 -31.08 -2.21
CA ASP A 97 7.52 -31.43 -3.55
C ASP A 97 6.01 -31.23 -3.60
N GLU A 98 5.54 -30.60 -4.67
CA GLU A 98 4.12 -30.37 -4.92
C GLU A 98 3.75 -30.98 -6.26
N SER A 99 2.74 -31.83 -6.26
CA SER A 99 2.24 -32.51 -7.45
C SER A 99 0.77 -32.21 -7.64
N SER A 100 0.38 -31.79 -8.85
CA SER A 100 -1.01 -31.69 -9.23
C SER A 100 -1.23 -32.33 -10.60
N ASN A 101 -2.25 -33.17 -10.71
CA ASN A 101 -2.61 -33.85 -11.95
C ASN A 101 -4.14 -33.90 -12.11
N ILE A 102 -4.61 -33.92 -13.35
CA ILE A 102 -6.03 -34.10 -13.68
C ILE A 102 -6.22 -35.52 -14.21
N LEU A 103 -7.02 -36.31 -13.52
CA LEU A 103 -7.40 -37.66 -13.92
C LEU A 103 -8.93 -37.71 -14.03
N ASN A 104 -9.47 -38.22 -15.14
CA ASN A 104 -10.93 -38.33 -15.35
C ASN A 104 -11.70 -37.02 -15.11
N SER A 105 -11.13 -35.88 -15.53
CA SER A 105 -11.69 -34.54 -15.30
C SER A 105 -11.75 -34.10 -13.83
N GLU A 106 -11.17 -34.85 -12.90
CA GLU A 106 -10.97 -34.47 -11.51
C GLU A 106 -9.52 -34.04 -11.26
N ARG A 107 -9.33 -32.92 -10.54
CA ARG A 107 -8.00 -32.43 -10.15
C ARG A 107 -7.59 -33.08 -8.83
N HIS A 108 -6.48 -33.80 -8.86
CA HIS A 108 -5.79 -34.31 -7.69
C HIS A 108 -4.57 -33.44 -7.40
N ALA A 109 -4.43 -32.99 -6.16
CA ALA A 109 -3.25 -32.27 -5.69
C ALA A 109 -2.72 -32.96 -4.44
N GLY A 110 -1.39 -33.06 -4.34
CA GLY A 110 -0.69 -33.62 -3.20
C GLY A 110 0.60 -32.85 -2.94
N TYR A 111 1.03 -32.84 -1.69
CA TYR A 111 2.30 -32.25 -1.28
C TYR A 111 3.06 -33.24 -0.41
N ALA A 112 4.38 -33.20 -0.49
CA ALA A 112 5.29 -33.95 0.35
C ALA A 112 6.31 -33.00 0.97
N ILE A 113 6.58 -33.19 2.27
CA ILE A 113 7.61 -32.48 3.00
C ILE A 113 8.52 -33.54 3.63
N VAL A 114 9.81 -33.49 3.30
CA VAL A 114 10.80 -34.46 3.78
C VAL A 114 11.99 -33.72 4.36
N MET A 115 12.42 -34.12 5.55
CA MET A 115 13.64 -33.62 6.17
C MET A 115 14.85 -34.45 5.72
N LYS A 116 15.98 -33.79 5.49
CA LYS A 116 17.24 -34.44 5.08
C LYS A 116 17.89 -35.26 6.19
#